data_AF-A0A1S3KCT3-F1
#
_entry.id   AF-A0A1S3KCT3-F1
#
_cell.length_a   1.000
_cell.length_b   1.000
_cell.length_c   1.000
_cell.angle_alpha   90.00
_cell.angle_beta   90.00
_cell.angle_gamma   90.00
#
_symmetry.space_group_name_H-M   'P 1'
#
loop_
_entity.id
_entity.type
_entity.pdbx_description
1 polymer ?
#
loop_
_entity_poly.entity_id
_entity_poly.type
_entity_poly.pdbx_seq_one_letter_code
_entity_poly.pdbx_strand_id
1 'polypeptide(L)'
;MGQIINQVKKALGSVMYLAKKRESSGVYICGHSAGAHLAAMMLSVDWMGEFMESPGFLKGVFLVSGIFDLRPLVATYVNEPLKMTDEEAWTHSPMNHLTDITCRKCKVVVLVAEHDSPEFRKQAKEYHTALQEAGMATQFVDVPGVDHFDVVEKLSEPQYQLTQLFLEMMGIQ
;
A
#
# COMPACT_ATOMS: atom_id res chain seq x y z
N MET A 1 6.58 8.74 -13.08
CA MET A 1 6.29 7.95 -11.86
C MET A 1 7.36 8.13 -10.76
N GLY A 2 8.66 8.04 -11.07
CA GLY A 2 9.72 8.20 -10.05
C GLY A 2 9.67 9.48 -9.19
N GLN A 3 9.26 10.62 -9.74
CA GLN A 3 9.12 11.87 -8.98
C GLN A 3 8.08 11.76 -7.84
N ILE A 4 6.89 11.20 -8.11
CA ILE A 4 5.84 11.08 -7.10
C ILE A 4 6.22 10.06 -6.02
N ILE A 5 6.86 8.95 -6.41
CA ILE A 5 7.40 7.96 -5.45
C ILE A 5 8.41 8.62 -4.52
N ASN A 6 9.32 9.45 -5.05
CA ASN A 6 10.29 10.17 -4.23
C ASN A 6 9.64 11.22 -3.30
N GLN A 7 8.58 11.89 -3.75
CA GLN A 7 7.81 12.81 -2.90
C GLN A 7 7.12 12.08 -1.75
N VAL A 8 6.50 10.93 -2.02
CA VAL A 8 5.86 10.09 -0.98
C VAL A 8 6.90 9.53 -0.02
N LYS A 9 8.08 9.10 -0.51
CA LYS A 9 9.20 8.69 0.34
C LYS A 9 9.60 9.79 1.33
N LYS A 10 9.76 11.03 0.86
CA LYS A 10 10.11 12.18 1.73
C LYS A 10 8.99 12.52 2.71
N ALA A 11 7.73 12.44 2.28
CA ALA A 11 6.58 12.63 3.15
C ALA A 11 6.54 11.58 4.27
N LEU A 12 6.76 10.31 3.93
CA LEU A 12 6.83 9.24 4.92
C LEU A 12 7.96 9.44 5.92
N GLY A 13 9.16 9.82 5.46
CA GLY A 13 10.28 10.18 6.36
C GLY A 13 9.92 11.29 7.34
N SER A 14 9.20 12.32 6.87
CA SER A 14 8.72 13.42 7.72
C SER A 14 7.67 12.95 8.74
N VAL A 15 6.74 12.09 8.35
CA VAL A 15 5.75 11.48 9.25
C VAL A 15 6.43 10.64 10.32
N MET A 16 7.40 9.80 9.94
CA MET A 16 8.18 8.97 10.87
C MET A 16 8.92 9.83 11.90
N TYR A 17 9.59 10.89 11.44
CA TYR A 17 10.26 11.85 12.32
C TYR A 17 9.29 12.50 13.32
N LEU A 18 8.13 12.98 12.84
CA LEU A 18 7.12 13.60 13.69
C LEU A 18 6.51 12.61 14.68
N ALA A 19 6.17 11.41 14.23
CA ALA A 19 5.60 10.37 15.09
C ALA A 19 6.59 9.96 16.20
N LYS A 20 7.90 9.84 15.89
CA LYS A 20 8.93 9.63 16.91
C LYS A 20 9.02 10.81 17.89
N LYS A 21 9.04 12.05 17.38
CA LYS A 21 9.10 13.27 18.22
C LYS A 21 7.87 13.41 19.13
N ARG A 22 6.72 12.88 18.71
CA ARG A 22 5.47 12.85 19.47
C ARG A 22 5.30 11.59 20.31
N GLU A 23 6.32 10.74 20.41
CA GLU A 23 6.30 9.49 21.17
C GLU A 23 5.13 8.58 20.78
N SER A 24 4.74 8.57 19.51
CA SER A 24 3.70 7.69 18.99
C SER A 24 4.11 6.22 19.15
N SER A 25 3.15 5.34 19.39
CA SER A 25 3.39 3.89 19.55
C SER A 25 3.76 3.18 18.22
N GLY A 26 3.48 3.83 17.09
CA GLY A 26 3.84 3.37 15.76
C GLY A 26 3.16 4.18 14.66
N VAL A 27 3.49 3.84 13.42
CA VAL A 27 2.91 4.42 12.21
C VAL A 27 2.22 3.33 11.41
N TYR A 28 1.05 3.64 10.87
CA TYR A 28 0.33 2.83 9.90
C TYR A 28 0.14 3.66 8.62
N ILE A 29 0.23 3.01 7.47
CA ILE A 29 -0.02 3.66 6.17
C ILE A 29 -1.28 3.03 5.58
N CYS A 30 -2.17 3.86 5.06
CA CYS A 30 -3.29 3.40 4.24
C CYS A 30 -3.22 4.12 2.89
N GLY A 31 -3.31 3.35 1.81
CA GLY A 31 -3.42 3.87 0.47
C GLY A 31 -4.63 3.26 -0.23
N HIS A 32 -5.29 4.05 -1.07
CA HIS A 32 -6.41 3.64 -1.91
C HIS A 32 -6.08 3.85 -3.38
N SER A 33 -6.39 2.89 -4.25
CA SER A 33 -6.17 3.00 -5.70
C SER A 33 -4.70 3.32 -6.04
N ALA A 34 -4.42 4.40 -6.76
CA ALA A 34 -3.05 4.89 -6.98
C ALA A 34 -2.27 5.18 -5.68
N GLY A 35 -2.96 5.53 -4.60
CA GLY A 35 -2.37 5.66 -3.26
C GLY A 35 -1.94 4.32 -2.66
N ALA A 36 -2.66 3.23 -2.93
CA ALA A 36 -2.26 1.89 -2.51
C ALA A 36 -0.99 1.44 -3.25
N HIS A 37 -0.87 1.75 -4.54
CA HIS A 37 0.36 1.56 -5.29
C HIS A 37 1.55 2.28 -4.63
N LEU A 38 1.38 3.57 -4.31
CA LEU A 38 2.43 4.38 -3.67
C LEU A 38 2.77 3.85 -2.27
N ALA A 39 1.78 3.45 -1.48
CA ALA A 39 1.97 2.84 -0.17
C ALA A 39 2.74 1.51 -0.25
N ALA A 40 2.44 0.68 -1.26
CA ALA A 40 3.15 -0.58 -1.50
C ALA A 40 4.63 -0.33 -1.88
N MET A 41 4.91 0.67 -2.72
CA MET A 41 6.30 1.08 -3.00
C MET A 41 7.08 1.46 -1.73
N MET A 42 6.41 2.02 -0.71
CA MET A 42 7.05 2.38 0.55
C MET A 42 7.57 1.19 1.36
N LEU A 43 7.14 -0.04 1.05
CA LEU A 43 7.68 -1.24 1.67
C LEU A 43 9.14 -1.51 1.25
N SER A 44 9.51 -1.07 0.06
CA SER A 44 10.75 -1.43 -0.63
C SER A 44 11.71 -0.27 -0.88
N VAL A 45 11.30 0.97 -0.61
CA VAL A 45 12.23 2.11 -0.65
C VAL A 45 12.90 2.30 0.70
N ASP A 46 14.18 2.66 0.69
CA ASP A 46 14.86 3.11 1.91
C ASP A 46 14.37 4.51 2.28
N TRP A 47 13.33 4.58 3.13
CA TRP A 47 12.88 5.80 3.81
C TRP A 47 13.52 5.98 5.20
N MET A 48 14.29 4.98 5.67
CA MET A 48 14.94 4.99 6.98
C MET A 48 16.26 5.78 6.97
N GLY A 49 16.99 5.73 5.86
CA GLY A 49 18.35 6.24 5.64
C GLY A 49 18.57 7.76 5.78
N GLU A 50 17.57 8.53 6.19
CA GLU A 50 17.73 9.96 6.54
C GLU A 50 17.20 10.33 7.93
N PHE A 51 16.39 9.48 8.59
CA PHE A 51 15.62 9.92 9.77
C PHE A 51 15.65 8.99 10.99
N MET A 52 15.83 7.66 10.86
CA MET A 52 15.70 6.76 12.04
C MET A 52 16.37 5.39 11.90
N GLU A 53 17.07 4.94 12.94
CA GLU A 53 17.56 3.56 13.15
C GLU A 53 16.51 2.61 13.78
N SER A 54 15.20 2.89 13.74
CA SER A 54 14.23 2.05 14.47
C SER A 54 13.46 1.10 13.54
N PRO A 55 14.00 -0.11 13.27
CA PRO A 55 13.27 -1.14 12.56
C PRO A 55 12.06 -1.57 13.39
N GLY A 56 10.86 -1.36 12.83
CA GLY A 56 9.59 -1.77 13.45
C GLY A 56 8.71 -0.62 13.96
N PHE A 57 9.00 0.64 13.59
CA PHE A 57 8.10 1.77 13.85
C PHE A 57 6.92 1.84 12.87
N LEU A 58 7.13 1.43 11.62
CA LEU A 58 6.05 1.10 10.69
C LEU A 58 5.43 -0.24 11.12
N LYS A 59 4.19 -0.20 11.63
CA LYS A 59 3.48 -1.35 12.20
C LYS A 59 2.61 -2.07 11.18
N GLY A 60 1.98 -1.32 10.27
CA GLY A 60 1.09 -1.90 9.27
C GLY A 60 0.94 -1.04 8.02
N VAL A 61 0.59 -1.68 6.91
CA VAL A 61 0.21 -1.05 5.65
C VAL A 61 -1.10 -1.65 5.14
N PHE A 62 -2.07 -0.80 4.84
CA PHE A 62 -3.34 -1.16 4.23
C PHE A 62 -3.34 -0.71 2.77
N LEU A 63 -3.52 -1.66 1.86
CA LEU A 63 -3.48 -1.46 0.42
C LEU A 63 -4.88 -1.71 -0.15
N VAL A 64 -5.68 -0.66 -0.28
CA VAL A 64 -7.08 -0.74 -0.69
C VAL A 64 -7.21 -0.56 -2.20
N SER A 65 -7.67 -1.61 -2.90
CA SER A 65 -7.99 -1.58 -4.32
C SER A 65 -6.85 -1.03 -5.18
N GLY A 66 -5.61 -1.51 -4.94
CA GLY A 66 -4.40 -1.02 -5.59
C GLY A 66 -4.02 -1.73 -6.90
N ILE A 67 -3.12 -1.10 -7.65
CA ILE A 67 -2.40 -1.67 -8.80
C ILE A 67 -0.94 -1.88 -8.41
N PHE A 68 -0.43 -3.09 -8.60
CA PHE A 68 0.91 -3.52 -8.17
C PHE A 68 1.82 -3.90 -9.35
N ASP A 69 1.23 -4.07 -10.54
CA ASP A 69 1.89 -4.17 -11.84
C ASP A 69 1.29 -3.14 -12.79
N LEU A 70 2.09 -2.17 -13.21
CA LEU A 70 1.67 -1.09 -14.10
C LEU A 70 1.71 -1.47 -15.59
N ARG A 71 2.35 -2.58 -15.97
CA ARG A 71 2.52 -2.97 -17.38
C ARG A 71 1.17 -3.08 -18.13
N PRO A 72 0.11 -3.66 -17.54
CA PRO A 72 -1.20 -3.71 -18.20
C PRO A 72 -1.78 -2.32 -18.52
N LEU A 73 -1.39 -1.27 -17.79
CA LEU A 73 -1.88 0.09 -18.01
C LEU A 73 -1.24 0.78 -19.21
N VAL A 74 -0.06 0.34 -19.64
CA VAL A 74 0.73 0.98 -20.73
C VAL A 74 -0.08 1.07 -22.02
N ALA A 75 -0.89 0.04 -22.32
CA ALA A 75 -1.73 -0.06 -23.51
C ALA A 75 -3.12 0.58 -23.35
N THR A 76 -3.36 1.33 -22.26
CA THR A 76 -4.67 1.92 -21.94
C THR A 76 -4.62 3.44 -21.93
N TYR A 77 -5.79 4.10 -21.98
CA TYR A 77 -5.89 5.56 -21.88
C TYR A 77 -5.33 6.13 -20.56
N VAL A 78 -5.20 5.31 -19.51
CA VAL A 78 -4.59 5.71 -18.23
C VAL A 78 -3.13 6.15 -18.41
N ASN A 79 -2.46 5.62 -19.44
CA ASN A 79 -1.08 5.96 -19.75
C ASN A 79 -0.94 7.25 -20.56
N GLU A 80 -1.99 7.83 -21.12
CA GLU A 80 -1.91 9.10 -21.89
C GLU A 80 -1.20 10.24 -21.13
N PRO A 81 -1.52 10.51 -19.85
CA PRO A 81 -0.80 11.51 -19.06
C PRO A 81 0.56 11.03 -18.53
N LEU A 82 0.74 9.72 -18.33
CA LEU A 82 1.92 9.15 -17.67
C LEU A 82 3.06 8.83 -18.65
N LYS A 83 2.72 8.54 -19.92
CA LYS A 83 3.60 8.22 -21.05
C LYS A 83 4.68 7.20 -20.72
N MET A 84 4.33 6.20 -19.91
CA MET A 84 5.26 5.17 -19.46
C MET A 84 5.56 4.20 -20.61
N THR A 85 6.82 3.81 -20.72
CA THR A 85 7.23 2.60 -21.44
C THR A 85 6.93 1.35 -20.59
N ASP A 86 6.95 0.16 -21.20
CA ASP A 86 6.84 -1.11 -20.44
C ASP A 86 7.96 -1.27 -19.40
N GLU A 87 9.17 -0.82 -19.74
CA GLU A 87 10.33 -0.82 -18.82
C GLU A 87 10.09 0.12 -17.64
N GLU A 88 9.60 1.34 -17.90
CA GLU A 88 9.26 2.28 -16.84
C GLU A 88 8.09 1.77 -15.99
N ALA A 89 7.07 1.17 -16.60
CA ALA A 89 5.94 0.60 -15.88
C ALA A 89 6.42 -0.51 -14.93
N TRP A 90 7.27 -1.42 -15.39
CA TRP A 90 7.83 -2.47 -14.56
C TRP A 90 8.75 -1.94 -13.46
N THR A 91 9.64 -1.01 -13.80
CA THR A 91 10.58 -0.36 -12.85
C THR A 91 9.84 0.37 -11.72
N HIS A 92 8.61 0.84 -11.97
CA HIS A 92 7.81 1.49 -10.95
C HIS A 92 6.68 0.60 -10.40
N SER A 93 6.71 -0.72 -10.65
CA SER A 93 5.71 -1.65 -10.14
C SER A 93 6.12 -2.23 -8.78
N PRO A 94 5.28 -2.14 -7.73
CA PRO A 94 5.56 -2.78 -6.44
C PRO A 94 5.91 -4.26 -6.55
N MET A 95 5.32 -4.96 -7.52
CA MET A 95 5.62 -6.36 -7.82
C MET A 95 7.10 -6.62 -8.16
N ASN A 96 7.80 -5.64 -8.73
CA ASN A 96 9.21 -5.75 -9.09
C ASN A 96 10.17 -5.59 -7.88
N HIS A 97 9.67 -5.19 -6.71
CA HIS A 97 10.51 -4.76 -5.58
C HIS A 97 10.35 -5.63 -4.33
N LEU A 98 9.84 -6.85 -4.46
CA LEU A 98 9.58 -7.76 -3.33
C LEU A 98 10.88 -8.17 -2.59
N THR A 99 11.99 -8.29 -3.31
CA THR A 99 13.32 -8.60 -2.75
C THR A 99 13.89 -7.42 -1.97
N ASP A 100 13.48 -6.20 -2.33
CA ASP A 100 14.00 -4.96 -1.75
C ASP A 100 13.24 -4.55 -0.48
N ILE A 101 12.22 -5.31 -0.07
CA ILE A 101 11.44 -4.98 1.14
C ILE A 101 12.34 -4.95 2.37
N THR A 102 12.40 -3.77 3.01
CA THR A 102 13.22 -3.51 4.20
C THR A 102 12.43 -3.63 5.50
N CYS A 103 11.12 -3.39 5.47
CA CYS A 103 10.25 -3.32 6.65
C CYS A 103 9.59 -4.66 7.03
N ARG A 104 10.37 -5.73 7.18
CA ARG A 104 9.89 -7.13 7.37
C ARG A 104 8.99 -7.37 8.59
N LYS A 105 9.00 -6.49 9.59
CA LYS A 105 8.16 -6.60 10.80
C LYS A 105 6.77 -5.99 10.64
N CYS A 106 6.50 -5.32 9.52
CA CYS A 106 5.22 -4.69 9.23
C CYS A 106 4.18 -5.74 8.78
N LYS A 107 2.92 -5.61 9.23
CA LYS A 107 1.79 -6.39 8.69
C LYS A 107 1.19 -5.68 7.48
N VAL A 108 1.07 -6.38 6.36
CA VAL A 108 0.50 -5.84 5.12
C VAL A 108 -0.89 -6.42 4.86
N VAL A 109 -1.92 -5.59 4.83
CA VAL A 109 -3.27 -6.00 4.44
C VAL A 109 -3.53 -5.56 3.01
N VAL A 110 -3.76 -6.53 2.13
CA VAL A 110 -4.17 -6.28 0.74
C VAL A 110 -5.69 -6.41 0.68
N LEU A 111 -6.36 -5.33 0.31
CA LEU A 111 -7.81 -5.23 0.27
C LEU A 111 -8.30 -5.00 -1.15
N VAL A 112 -9.46 -5.57 -1.45
CA VAL A 112 -10.18 -5.29 -2.70
C VAL A 112 -11.67 -5.22 -2.43
N ALA A 113 -12.37 -4.36 -3.17
CA ALA A 113 -13.82 -4.29 -3.13
C ALA A 113 -14.43 -5.45 -3.93
N GLU A 114 -15.60 -5.95 -3.52
CA GLU A 114 -16.30 -7.00 -4.26
C GLU A 114 -16.57 -6.59 -5.70
N HIS A 115 -16.99 -5.33 -5.90
CA HIS A 115 -17.36 -4.78 -7.20
C HIS A 115 -16.21 -4.01 -7.90
N ASP A 116 -14.97 -4.21 -7.46
CA ASP A 116 -13.80 -3.76 -8.22
C ASP A 116 -13.70 -4.46 -9.58
N SER A 117 -12.99 -3.81 -10.50
CA SER A 117 -12.72 -4.41 -11.81
C SER A 117 -11.95 -5.74 -11.66
N PRO A 118 -12.08 -6.66 -12.63
CA PRO A 118 -11.34 -7.93 -12.59
C PRO A 118 -9.83 -7.76 -12.44
N GLU A 119 -9.26 -6.69 -13.00
CA GLU A 119 -7.82 -6.42 -12.94
C GLU A 119 -7.36 -6.02 -11.53
N PHE A 120 -8.11 -5.15 -10.82
CA PHE A 120 -7.82 -4.85 -9.41
C PHE A 120 -7.86 -6.11 -8.54
N ARG A 121 -8.88 -6.94 -8.74
CA ARG A 121 -9.06 -8.21 -8.00
C ARG A 121 -7.95 -9.21 -8.30
N LYS A 122 -7.54 -9.31 -9.56
CA LYS A 122 -6.41 -10.15 -9.99
C LYS A 122 -5.11 -9.68 -9.35
N GLN A 123 -4.76 -8.40 -9.51
CA GLN A 123 -3.50 -7.87 -8.99
C GLN A 123 -3.43 -7.89 -7.47
N ALA A 124 -4.53 -7.65 -6.76
CA ALA A 124 -4.58 -7.77 -5.32
C ALA A 124 -4.26 -9.20 -4.84
N LYS A 125 -4.79 -10.23 -5.52
CA LYS A 125 -4.47 -11.63 -5.22
C LYS A 125 -3.02 -11.96 -5.56
N GLU A 126 -2.55 -11.58 -6.74
CA GLU A 126 -1.18 -11.84 -7.19
C GLU A 126 -0.15 -11.18 -6.24
N TYR A 127 -0.38 -9.92 -5.87
CA TYR A 127 0.54 -9.20 -4.99
C TYR A 127 0.49 -9.74 -3.55
N HIS A 128 -0.68 -10.15 -3.06
CA HIS A 128 -0.78 -10.83 -1.77
C HIS A 128 0.03 -12.14 -1.76
N THR A 129 -0.13 -13.00 -2.76
CA THR A 129 0.65 -14.24 -2.89
C THR A 129 2.15 -13.95 -2.94
N ALA A 130 2.55 -12.97 -3.76
CA ALA A 130 3.94 -12.55 -3.87
C ALA A 130 4.52 -12.02 -2.55
N LEU A 131 3.74 -11.28 -1.76
CA LEU A 131 4.14 -10.85 -0.41
C LEU A 131 4.30 -12.03 0.54
N GLN A 132 3.40 -13.03 0.48
CA GLN A 132 3.53 -14.26 1.27
C GLN A 132 4.80 -15.03 0.91
N GLU A 133 5.08 -15.20 -0.38
CA GLU A 133 6.30 -15.85 -0.88
C GLU A 133 7.57 -15.10 -0.49
N ALA A 134 7.49 -13.76 -0.42
CA ALA A 134 8.56 -12.91 0.11
C ALA A 134 8.68 -12.95 1.65
N GLY A 135 7.88 -13.76 2.35
CA GLY A 135 7.94 -13.94 3.80
C GLY A 135 7.34 -12.79 4.61
N MET A 136 6.49 -11.95 4.00
CA MET A 136 5.79 -10.88 4.72
C MET A 136 4.60 -11.42 5.51
N ALA A 137 4.38 -10.86 6.71
CA ALA A 137 3.11 -11.05 7.40
C ALA A 137 2.01 -10.30 6.63
N THR A 138 1.17 -11.04 5.90
CA THR A 138 0.13 -10.44 5.06
C THR A 138 -1.22 -11.11 5.20
N GLN A 139 -2.27 -10.34 4.96
CA GLN A 139 -3.67 -10.75 4.97
C GLN A 139 -4.34 -10.22 3.69
N PHE A 140 -5.12 -11.06 3.02
CA PHE A 140 -5.99 -10.65 1.93
C PHE A 140 -7.43 -10.48 2.45
N VAL A 141 -8.11 -9.42 2.01
CA VAL A 141 -9.49 -9.13 2.38
C VAL A 141 -10.28 -8.73 1.14
N ASP A 142 -11.35 -9.49 0.89
CA ASP A 142 -12.37 -9.18 -0.11
C ASP A 142 -13.56 -8.55 0.63
N VAL A 143 -13.82 -7.27 0.38
CA VAL A 143 -14.82 -6.50 1.14
C VAL A 143 -16.18 -6.60 0.42
N PRO A 144 -17.22 -7.18 1.05
CA PRO A 144 -18.49 -7.44 0.39
C PRO A 144 -19.34 -6.18 0.22
N GLY A 145 -20.13 -6.13 -0.86
CA GLY A 145 -21.16 -5.12 -1.09
C GLY A 145 -20.64 -3.69 -1.25
N VAL A 146 -19.39 -3.54 -1.68
CA VAL A 146 -18.73 -2.26 -1.93
C VAL A 146 -18.11 -2.25 -3.33
N ASP A 147 -18.01 -1.07 -3.90
CA ASP A 147 -17.29 -0.74 -5.12
C ASP A 147 -15.95 -0.05 -4.81
N HIS A 148 -15.27 0.35 -5.89
CA HIS A 148 -13.96 0.96 -5.83
C HIS A 148 -13.89 2.22 -4.94
N PHE A 149 -15.00 2.95 -4.77
CA PHE A 149 -15.04 4.22 -4.07
C PHE A 149 -15.63 4.08 -2.67
N ASP A 150 -16.79 3.44 -2.55
CA ASP A 150 -17.48 3.38 -1.26
C ASP A 150 -16.74 2.50 -0.22
N VAL A 151 -15.81 1.64 -0.68
CA VAL A 151 -14.91 0.86 0.18
C VAL A 151 -14.13 1.72 1.17
N VAL A 152 -13.79 2.97 0.80
CA VAL A 152 -13.13 3.93 1.69
C VAL A 152 -14.08 5.00 2.25
N GLU A 153 -15.16 5.35 1.57
CA GLU A 153 -16.11 6.37 2.05
C GLU A 153 -16.80 5.93 3.36
N LYS A 154 -17.05 4.63 3.50
CA LYS A 154 -17.66 4.03 4.70
C LYS A 154 -16.69 3.92 5.90
N LEU A 155 -15.42 4.31 5.78
CA LEU A 155 -14.44 4.24 6.90
C LEU A 155 -14.81 5.09 8.11
N SER A 156 -15.68 6.09 7.94
CA SER A 156 -16.20 6.89 9.05
C SER A 156 -17.25 6.15 9.88
N GLU A 157 -17.81 5.05 9.36
CA GLU A 157 -18.82 4.25 10.03
C GLU A 157 -18.16 3.29 11.03
N PRO A 158 -18.48 3.37 12.34
CA PRO A 158 -17.82 2.53 13.34
C PRO A 158 -18.02 1.03 13.12
N GLN A 159 -19.19 0.62 12.65
CA GLN A 159 -19.53 -0.80 12.49
C GLN A 159 -19.13 -1.38 11.13
N TYR A 160 -18.55 -0.56 10.26
CA TYR A 160 -18.09 -1.05 8.97
C TYR A 160 -16.89 -1.98 9.16
N GLN A 161 -16.90 -3.11 8.45
CA GLN A 161 -15.91 -4.18 8.59
C GLN A 161 -14.48 -3.67 8.46
N LEU A 162 -14.23 -2.74 7.54
CA LEU A 162 -12.88 -2.20 7.32
C LEU A 162 -12.44 -1.28 8.46
N THR A 163 -13.35 -0.46 8.99
CA THR A 163 -13.09 0.38 10.16
C THR A 163 -12.69 -0.48 11.36
N GLN A 164 -13.44 -1.55 11.63
CA GLN A 164 -13.14 -2.49 12.71
C GLN A 164 -11.78 -3.18 12.51
N LEU A 165 -11.47 -3.60 11.29
CA LEU A 165 -10.16 -4.19 10.97
C LEU A 165 -9.01 -3.22 11.21
N PHE A 166 -9.17 -1.94 10.85
CA PHE A 166 -8.16 -0.91 11.07
C PHE A 166 -7.92 -0.70 12.57
N LEU A 167 -8.98 -0.53 13.34
CA LEU A 167 -8.92 -0.33 14.79
C LEU A 167 -8.30 -1.54 15.51
N GLU A 168 -8.71 -2.76 15.15
CA GLU A 168 -8.14 -4.00 15.70
C GLU A 168 -6.63 -4.07 15.44
N MET A 169 -6.20 -3.82 14.20
CA MET A 169 -4.78 -3.82 13.86
C MET A 169 -3.99 -2.72 14.56
N MET A 170 -4.62 -1.58 14.83
CA MET A 170 -4.00 -0.47 15.56
C MET A 170 -4.00 -0.68 17.08
N GLY A 171 -4.71 -1.70 17.58
CA GLY A 171 -4.90 -1.93 19.01
C GLY A 171 -5.76 -0.88 19.70
N ILE A 172 -6.67 -0.25 18.95
CA ILE A 172 -7.62 0.75 19.45
C ILE A 172 -8.95 0.03 19.64
N GLN A 173 -9.39 -0.09 20.89
CA GLN A 173 -10.70 -0.63 21.27
C GLN A 173 -11.64 0.49 21.69
#